data_AF-A0A1F4AM75-F1
#
_entry.id   AF-A0A1F4AM75-F1
#
_cell.length_a   1.000
_cell.length_b   1.000
_cell.length_c   1.000
_cell.angle_alpha   90.00
_cell.angle_beta   90.00
_cell.angle_gamma   90.00
#
_symmetry.space_group_name_H-M   'P 1'
#
loop_
_entity.id
_entity.type
_entity.pdbx_description
1 polymer ?
#
loop_
_entity_poly.entity_id
_entity_poly.type
_entity_poly.pdbx_seq_one_letter_code
_entity_poly.pdbx_strand_id
1 'polypeptide(L)'
;MRASRTVPARHGWFWLARGFFLFRKNPPMWTLLVFTYWILVALVNQIPIAGPLAATLFLPAFSVSFMAICRQLDRGDPLLPILLFAGFRARLPTLVTLGALYLLSILLVLGISALADHGALAHWVIYGTAPSAEVIRDGSLSSALIIAAAAGTPVVMAFWFAPVLAAWDGMGAPKALFFSFFASWRNWRAFLLYGAVLALAGTGLSVALVAAALLLRGHPELLRLGLIAAILVTMPTLFGSFYAAYCDVFPNDAIADEARV
;
A
#
# COMPACT_ATOMS: atom_id res chain seq x y z
N MET A 1 13.91 -20.87 -3.11
CA MET A 1 13.55 -19.66 -2.32
C MET A 1 14.14 -18.51 -3.07
N ARG A 2 13.32 -17.54 -3.52
CA ARG A 2 13.84 -16.44 -4.35
C ARG A 2 14.84 -15.63 -3.55
N ALA A 3 16.05 -15.47 -4.08
CA ALA A 3 17.03 -14.57 -3.49
C ALA A 3 16.61 -13.12 -3.79
N SER A 4 16.59 -12.27 -2.76
CA SER A 4 16.41 -10.83 -2.98
C SER A 4 17.65 -10.27 -3.67
N ARG A 5 17.47 -9.43 -4.69
CA ARG A 5 18.57 -8.68 -5.31
C ARG A 5 18.54 -7.19 -4.93
N THR A 6 19.69 -6.54 -5.08
CA THR A 6 19.80 -5.08 -4.94
C THR A 6 19.61 -4.44 -6.31
N VAL A 7 18.72 -3.45 -6.41
CA VAL A 7 18.40 -2.75 -7.66
C VAL A 7 18.87 -1.28 -7.63
N PRO A 8 19.21 -0.70 -8.79
CA PRO A 8 19.56 0.71 -8.89
C PRO A 8 18.41 1.66 -8.48
N ALA A 9 18.76 2.84 -7.94
CA ALA A 9 17.77 3.81 -7.45
C ALA A 9 16.69 4.19 -8.48
N ARG A 10 17.06 4.32 -9.77
CA ARG A 10 16.14 4.66 -10.88
C ARG A 10 14.94 3.71 -11.01
N HIS A 11 15.05 2.49 -10.46
CA HIS A 11 13.97 1.51 -10.49
C HIS A 11 12.74 1.96 -9.70
N GLY A 12 12.91 2.84 -8.71
CA GLY A 12 11.77 3.44 -8.00
C GLY A 12 10.77 4.13 -8.93
N TRP A 13 11.25 4.90 -9.92
CA TRP A 13 10.38 5.47 -10.96
C TRP A 13 9.78 4.38 -11.85
N PHE A 14 10.57 3.40 -12.27
CA PHE A 14 10.11 2.32 -13.15
C PHE A 14 9.00 1.46 -12.53
N TRP A 15 8.98 1.28 -11.21
CA TRP A 15 7.89 0.57 -10.54
C TRP A 15 6.54 1.27 -10.76
N LEU A 16 6.50 2.60 -10.65
CA LEU A 16 5.28 3.38 -10.90
C LEU A 16 4.86 3.32 -12.37
N ALA A 17 5.81 3.51 -13.28
CA ALA A 17 5.55 3.42 -14.71
C ALA A 17 5.01 2.03 -15.10
N ARG A 18 5.56 0.95 -14.52
CA ARG A 18 5.08 -0.41 -14.76
C ARG A 18 3.69 -0.64 -14.15
N GLY A 19 3.41 -0.07 -12.98
CA GLY A 19 2.08 -0.11 -12.39
C GLY A 19 1.02 0.52 -13.29
N PHE A 20 1.33 1.68 -13.90
CA PHE A 20 0.44 2.34 -14.84
C PHE A 20 0.27 1.54 -16.14
N PHE A 21 1.35 0.91 -16.62
CA PHE A 21 1.28 0.02 -17.77
C PHE A 21 0.36 -1.19 -17.51
N LEU A 22 0.43 -1.79 -16.32
CA LEU A 22 -0.49 -2.88 -15.94
C LEU A 22 -1.94 -2.39 -15.92
N PHE A 23 -2.23 -1.26 -15.27
CA PHE A 23 -3.57 -0.65 -15.28
C PHE A 23 -4.13 -0.51 -16.70
N ARG A 24 -3.32 -0.04 -17.66
CA ARG A 24 -3.72 0.15 -19.06
C ARG A 24 -4.07 -1.13 -19.82
N LYS A 25 -3.69 -2.32 -19.33
CA LYS A 25 -4.03 -3.59 -19.99
C LYS A 25 -5.51 -3.92 -19.91
N ASN A 26 -6.17 -3.60 -18.79
CA ASN A 26 -7.62 -3.78 -18.64
C ASN A 26 -8.19 -2.77 -17.61
N PRO A 27 -8.27 -1.47 -17.96
CA PRO A 27 -8.73 -0.44 -17.03
C PRO A 27 -10.12 -0.73 -16.42
N PRO A 28 -11.15 -1.12 -17.20
CA PRO A 28 -12.49 -1.29 -16.65
C PRO A 28 -12.55 -2.36 -15.55
N MET A 29 -11.98 -3.54 -15.81
CA MET A 29 -12.06 -4.66 -14.85
C MET A 29 -11.16 -4.41 -13.63
N TRP A 30 -10.00 -3.79 -13.84
CA TRP A 30 -9.08 -3.48 -12.76
C TRP A 30 -9.67 -2.41 -11.81
N THR A 31 -10.29 -1.37 -12.37
CA THR A 31 -11.05 -0.37 -11.60
C THR A 31 -12.24 -0.99 -10.89
N LEU A 32 -12.99 -1.90 -11.54
CA LEU A 32 -14.10 -2.62 -10.92
C LEU A 32 -13.64 -3.41 -9.69
N LEU A 33 -12.50 -4.10 -9.75
CA LEU A 33 -11.96 -4.86 -8.62
C LEU A 33 -11.56 -3.98 -7.44
N VAL A 34 -10.88 -2.85 -7.70
CA VAL A 34 -10.52 -1.88 -6.66
C VAL A 34 -11.77 -1.27 -6.03
N PHE A 35 -12.76 -0.90 -6.84
CA PHE A 35 -14.01 -0.35 -6.35
C PHE A 35 -14.82 -1.38 -5.54
N THR A 36 -14.85 -2.63 -5.98
CA THR A 36 -15.48 -3.74 -5.25
C THR A 36 -14.83 -3.94 -3.89
N TYR A 37 -13.49 -3.90 -3.83
CA TYR A 37 -12.75 -3.96 -2.55
C TYR A 37 -13.15 -2.83 -1.60
N TRP A 38 -13.29 -1.60 -2.11
CA TRP A 38 -13.69 -0.47 -1.29
C TRP A 38 -15.12 -0.57 -0.78
N ILE A 39 -16.06 -1.03 -1.60
CA ILE A 39 -17.43 -1.31 -1.15
C ILE A 39 -17.39 -2.36 -0.04
N LEU A 40 -16.62 -3.45 -0.20
CA LEU A 40 -16.50 -4.48 0.84
C LEU A 40 -15.94 -3.91 2.14
N VAL A 41 -14.88 -3.11 2.08
CA VAL A 41 -14.29 -2.47 3.27
C VAL A 41 -15.28 -1.49 3.90
N ALA A 42 -15.99 -0.68 3.10
CA ALA A 42 -16.99 0.26 3.59
C ALA A 42 -18.17 -0.43 4.28
N LEU A 43 -18.64 -1.56 3.73
CA LEU A 43 -19.69 -2.40 4.32
C LEU A 43 -19.23 -3.04 5.63
N VAL A 44 -18.02 -3.61 5.65
CA VAL A 44 -17.45 -4.22 6.87
C VAL A 44 -17.26 -3.17 7.97
N ASN A 45 -16.82 -1.97 7.61
CA ASN A 45 -16.62 -0.86 8.54
C ASN A 45 -17.92 -0.25 9.08
N GLN A 46 -19.09 -0.67 8.60
CA GLN A 46 -20.37 -0.33 9.26
C GLN A 46 -20.50 -1.00 10.64
N ILE A 47 -19.73 -2.07 10.90
CA ILE A 47 -19.69 -2.74 12.20
C ILE A 47 -18.68 -2.01 13.08
N PRO A 48 -19.10 -1.29 14.14
CA PRO A 48 -18.19 -0.53 14.99
C PRO A 48 -17.14 -1.44 15.61
N ILE A 49 -15.89 -0.98 15.65
CA ILE A 49 -14.72 -1.67 16.22
C ILE A 49 -14.35 -2.94 15.45
N ALA A 50 -15.25 -3.92 15.31
CA ALA A 50 -14.99 -5.20 14.64
C ALA A 50 -14.71 -5.02 13.14
N GLY A 51 -15.37 -4.08 12.47
CA GLY A 51 -15.15 -3.79 11.05
C GLY A 51 -13.71 -3.37 10.75
N PRO A 52 -13.22 -2.26 11.34
CA PRO A 52 -11.83 -1.82 11.18
C PRO A 52 -10.79 -2.87 11.59
N LEU A 53 -11.06 -3.62 12.67
CA LEU A 53 -10.20 -4.72 13.10
C LEU A 53 -10.13 -5.82 12.04
N ALA A 54 -11.27 -6.27 11.51
CA ALA A 54 -11.32 -7.27 10.45
C ALA A 54 -10.65 -6.78 9.17
N ALA A 55 -10.90 -5.53 8.76
CA ALA A 55 -10.28 -4.92 7.59
C ALA A 55 -8.73 -4.91 7.70
N THR A 56 -8.21 -4.58 8.88
CA THR A 56 -6.78 -4.59 9.17
C THR A 56 -6.21 -6.01 9.22
N LEU A 57 -6.93 -6.94 9.86
CA LEU A 57 -6.51 -8.33 10.02
C LEU A 57 -6.43 -9.07 8.68
N PHE A 58 -7.35 -8.79 7.76
CA PHE A 58 -7.36 -9.39 6.42
C PHE A 58 -6.63 -8.57 5.36
N LEU A 59 -6.05 -7.42 5.73
CA LEU A 59 -5.27 -6.59 4.82
C LEU A 59 -4.16 -7.38 4.08
N PRO A 60 -3.38 -8.27 4.74
CA PRO A 60 -2.38 -9.08 4.03
C PRO A 60 -3.00 -10.04 3.00
N ALA A 61 -4.18 -10.59 3.28
CA ALA A 61 -4.87 -11.46 2.32
C ALA A 61 -5.33 -10.67 1.09
N PHE A 62 -5.90 -9.48 1.26
CA PHE A 62 -6.23 -8.60 0.13
C PHE A 62 -5.00 -8.11 -0.62
N SER A 63 -3.90 -7.79 0.07
CA SER A 63 -2.62 -7.46 -0.58
C SER A 63 -2.18 -8.58 -1.52
N VAL A 64 -2.21 -9.84 -1.07
CA VAL A 64 -1.89 -11.00 -1.91
C VAL A 64 -2.88 -11.15 -3.07
N SER A 65 -4.17 -10.87 -2.86
CA SER A 65 -5.16 -10.85 -3.95
C SER A 65 -4.80 -9.84 -5.03
N PHE A 66 -4.52 -8.58 -4.68
CA PHE A 66 -4.11 -7.57 -5.66
C PHE A 66 -2.84 -7.95 -6.42
N MET A 67 -1.89 -8.59 -5.74
CA MET A 67 -0.68 -9.12 -6.36
C MET A 67 -0.98 -10.26 -7.34
N ALA A 68 -1.95 -11.13 -7.02
CA ALA A 68 -2.41 -12.18 -7.92
C ALA A 68 -3.12 -11.62 -9.16
N ILE A 69 -3.97 -10.59 -8.99
CA ILE A 69 -4.61 -9.90 -10.12
C ILE A 69 -3.52 -9.27 -11.00
N CYS A 70 -2.49 -8.62 -10.42
CA CYS A 70 -1.40 -7.98 -11.18
C CYS A 70 -0.65 -9.01 -12.02
N ARG A 71 -0.34 -10.17 -11.43
CA ARG A 71 0.31 -11.29 -12.11
C ARG A 71 -0.51 -11.81 -13.28
N GLN A 72 -1.84 -11.82 -13.16
CA GLN A 72 -2.73 -12.27 -14.23
C GLN A 72 -2.76 -11.27 -15.40
N LEU A 73 -2.85 -9.97 -15.09
CA LEU A 73 -2.65 -8.91 -16.08
C LEU A 73 -1.29 -9.01 -16.76
N ASP A 74 -0.23 -9.30 -16.00
CA ASP A 74 1.12 -9.34 -16.55
C ASP A 74 1.26 -10.46 -17.61
N ARG A 75 0.64 -11.62 -17.34
CA ARG A 75 0.55 -12.78 -18.24
C ARG A 75 -0.39 -12.59 -19.44
N GLY A 76 -1.22 -11.55 -19.43
CA GLY A 76 -2.24 -11.35 -20.48
C GLY A 76 -3.47 -12.23 -20.32
N ASP A 77 -3.63 -12.86 -19.16
CA ASP A 77 -4.76 -13.72 -18.84
C ASP A 77 -6.01 -12.87 -18.48
N PRO A 78 -7.23 -13.38 -18.74
CA PRO A 78 -8.46 -12.68 -18.36
C PRO A 78 -8.58 -12.46 -16.85
N LEU A 79 -9.10 -11.29 -16.45
CA LEU A 79 -9.38 -10.98 -15.05
C LEU A 79 -10.77 -11.45 -14.64
N LEU A 80 -10.83 -12.17 -13.51
CA LEU A 80 -12.06 -12.68 -12.94
C LEU A 80 -12.36 -11.99 -11.58
N PRO A 81 -13.62 -11.64 -11.26
CA PRO A 81 -13.99 -11.05 -9.98
C PRO A 81 -13.51 -11.84 -8.76
N ILE A 82 -13.50 -13.17 -8.88
CA ILE A 82 -13.09 -14.09 -7.81
C ILE A 82 -11.64 -13.91 -7.35
N LEU A 83 -10.79 -13.29 -8.18
CA LEU A 83 -9.39 -13.03 -7.85
C LEU A 83 -9.23 -12.07 -6.68
N LEU A 84 -10.25 -11.25 -6.38
CA LEU A 84 -10.24 -10.39 -5.19
C LEU A 84 -10.10 -11.21 -3.89
N PHE A 85 -10.49 -12.48 -3.92
CA PHE A 85 -10.38 -13.42 -2.80
C PHE A 85 -9.24 -14.44 -2.97
N ALA A 86 -8.33 -14.26 -3.94
CA ALA A 86 -7.25 -15.20 -4.20
C ALA A 86 -6.31 -15.38 -2.98
N GLY A 87 -6.00 -14.31 -2.25
CA GLY A 87 -5.17 -14.37 -1.05
C GLY A 87 -5.80 -15.15 0.11
N PHE A 88 -7.13 -15.23 0.16
CA PHE A 88 -7.86 -16.00 1.18
C PHE A 88 -7.76 -17.52 0.97
N ARG A 89 -7.44 -17.95 -0.25
CA ARG A 89 -7.24 -19.36 -0.61
C ARG A 89 -5.77 -19.79 -0.57
N ALA A 90 -4.86 -18.87 -0.23
CA ALA A 90 -3.44 -19.15 -0.10
C ALA A 90 -3.12 -19.61 1.34
N ARG A 91 -2.16 -18.97 2.01
CA ARG A 91 -1.77 -19.28 3.40
C ARG A 91 -2.52 -18.41 4.41
N LEU A 92 -3.84 -18.50 4.41
CA LEU A 92 -4.70 -17.63 5.22
C LEU A 92 -4.31 -17.58 6.71
N PRO A 93 -4.00 -18.69 7.41
CA PRO A 93 -3.58 -18.61 8.81
C PRO A 93 -2.35 -17.72 9.01
N THR A 94 -1.34 -17.85 8.16
CA THR A 94 -0.12 -17.02 8.22
C THR A 94 -0.40 -15.56 7.85
N LEU A 95 -1.28 -15.32 6.87
CA LEU A 95 -1.66 -13.96 6.47
C LEU A 95 -2.46 -13.25 7.57
N VAL A 96 -3.32 -13.97 8.28
CA VAL A 96 -4.04 -13.46 9.47
C VAL A 96 -3.06 -13.18 10.61
N THR A 97 -2.06 -14.06 10.84
CA THR A 97 -0.99 -13.77 11.80
C THR A 97 -0.24 -12.49 11.44
N LEU A 98 0.10 -12.29 10.17
CA LEU A 98 0.71 -11.04 9.71
C LEU A 98 -0.22 -9.84 9.95
N GLY A 99 -1.52 -9.98 9.73
CA GLY A 99 -2.49 -8.91 9.99
C GLY A 99 -2.56 -8.54 11.47
N ALA A 100 -2.53 -9.52 12.37
CA ALA A 100 -2.49 -9.31 13.81
C ALA A 100 -1.18 -8.61 14.24
N LEU A 101 -0.03 -9.06 13.72
CA LEU A 101 1.26 -8.42 13.96
C LEU A 101 1.29 -6.99 13.42
N TYR A 102 0.66 -6.73 12.28
CA TYR A 102 0.55 -5.38 11.71
C TYR A 102 -0.28 -4.46 12.60
N LEU A 103 -1.43 -4.94 13.09
CA LEU A 103 -2.26 -4.19 14.05
C LEU A 103 -1.47 -3.85 15.32
N LEU A 104 -0.78 -4.83 15.92
CA LEU A 104 0.07 -4.60 17.09
C LEU A 104 1.19 -3.59 16.80
N SER A 105 1.78 -3.64 15.61
CA SER A 105 2.83 -2.69 15.19
C SER A 105 2.29 -1.28 15.05
N ILE A 106 1.09 -1.09 14.49
CA ILE A 106 0.44 0.22 14.41
C ILE A 106 0.16 0.77 15.81
N LEU A 107 -0.40 -0.05 16.71
CA LEU A 107 -0.67 0.36 18.08
C LEU A 107 0.61 0.77 18.81
N LEU A 108 1.72 0.05 18.59
CA LEU A 108 3.03 0.39 19.14
C LEU A 108 3.54 1.73 18.59
N VAL A 109 3.45 1.96 17.27
CA VAL A 109 3.86 3.23 16.64
C VAL A 109 3.05 4.40 17.21
N LEU A 110 1.73 4.25 17.32
CA LEU A 110 0.86 5.26 17.91
C LEU A 110 1.19 5.50 19.38
N GLY A 111 1.42 4.45 20.16
CA GLY A 111 1.81 4.53 21.57
C GLY A 111 3.14 5.25 21.78
N ILE A 112 4.14 5.02 20.92
CA ILE A 112 5.42 5.73 20.95
C ILE A 112 5.21 7.20 20.58
N SER A 113 4.41 7.50 19.55
CA SER A 113 4.15 8.89 19.14
C SER A 113 3.36 9.69 20.17
N ALA A 114 2.52 9.03 20.96
CA ALA A 114 1.72 9.64 22.02
C ALA A 114 2.57 10.29 23.13
N LEU A 115 3.85 9.92 23.24
CA LEU A 115 4.80 10.57 24.14
C LEU A 115 5.06 12.04 23.79
N ALA A 116 4.77 12.46 22.54
CA ALA A 116 4.98 13.83 22.08
C ALA A 116 3.71 14.70 22.08
N ASP A 117 2.54 14.10 21.81
CA ASP A 117 1.27 14.83 21.62
C ASP A 117 0.14 14.37 22.56
N HIS A 118 0.48 13.57 23.57
CA HIS A 118 -0.46 13.09 24.58
C HIS A 118 -1.58 12.22 23.98
N GLY A 119 -1.33 11.63 22.81
CA GLY A 119 -2.25 10.71 22.12
C GLY A 119 -3.18 11.37 21.12
N ALA A 120 -3.00 12.66 20.79
CA ALA A 120 -3.84 13.36 19.82
C ALA A 120 -3.83 12.69 18.43
N LEU A 121 -2.65 12.29 17.92
CA LEU A 121 -2.49 11.55 16.67
C LEU A 121 -3.20 10.19 16.73
N ALA A 122 -3.06 9.47 17.85
CA ALA A 122 -3.72 8.18 18.03
C ALA A 122 -5.24 8.33 18.00
N HIS A 123 -5.78 9.34 18.69
CA HIS A 123 -7.21 9.62 18.71
C HIS A 123 -7.73 9.98 17.31
N TRP A 124 -6.98 10.80 16.57
CA TRP A 124 -7.32 11.15 15.19
C TRP A 124 -7.32 9.93 14.25
N VAL A 125 -6.30 9.08 14.33
CA VAL A 125 -6.19 7.89 13.47
C VAL A 125 -7.25 6.84 13.79
N ILE A 126 -7.55 6.61 15.07
CA ILE A 126 -8.47 5.54 15.51
C ILE A 126 -9.94 5.97 15.39
N TYR A 127 -10.25 7.20 15.78
CA TYR A 127 -11.64 7.67 15.90
C TYR A 127 -12.02 8.70 14.83
N GLY A 128 -11.08 9.15 13.99
CA GLY A 128 -11.34 10.16 12.96
C GLY A 128 -11.59 11.57 13.51
N THR A 129 -11.33 11.78 14.80
CA THR A 129 -11.54 13.04 15.51
C THR A 129 -10.35 13.97 15.27
N ALA A 130 -10.58 15.06 14.53
CA ALA A 130 -9.51 15.99 14.20
C ALA A 130 -8.86 16.58 15.47
N PRO A 131 -7.52 16.75 15.49
CA PRO A 131 -6.83 17.41 16.59
C PRO A 131 -7.30 18.86 16.78
N SER A 132 -7.26 19.37 18.01
CA SER A 132 -7.62 20.76 18.29
C SER A 132 -6.62 21.74 17.66
N ALA A 133 -7.06 22.98 17.45
CA ALA A 133 -6.19 24.00 16.86
C ALA A 133 -4.98 24.33 17.74
N GLU A 134 -5.10 24.19 19.07
CA GLU A 134 -3.99 24.36 20.01
C GLU A 134 -2.88 23.33 19.79
N VAL A 135 -3.25 22.05 19.71
CA VAL A 135 -2.32 20.91 19.48
C VAL A 135 -1.61 21.01 18.12
N ILE A 136 -2.26 21.63 17.14
CA ILE A 136 -1.64 21.90 15.83
C ILE A 136 -0.63 23.05 15.95
N ARG A 137 -0.95 24.09 16.73
CA ARG A 137 -0.15 25.31 16.85
C ARG A 137 1.08 25.16 17.73
N ASP A 138 1.00 24.35 18.77
CA ASP A 138 2.11 24.14 19.72
C ASP A 138 3.22 23.22 19.16
N GLY A 139 2.99 22.58 18.00
CA GLY A 139 3.96 21.73 17.30
C GLY A 139 4.07 20.30 17.86
N SER A 140 3.28 19.95 18.88
CA SER A 140 3.26 18.61 19.49
C SER A 140 2.82 17.55 18.47
N LEU A 141 1.77 17.83 17.70
CA LEU A 141 1.29 16.94 16.64
C LEU A 141 2.34 16.72 15.55
N SER A 142 3.08 17.78 15.17
CA SER A 142 4.15 17.68 14.16
C SER A 142 5.29 16.77 14.66
N SER A 143 5.65 16.91 15.93
CA SER A 143 6.65 16.05 16.58
C SER A 143 6.18 14.59 16.64
N ALA A 144 4.93 14.34 17.01
CA ALA A 144 4.33 13.01 17.01
C ALA A 144 4.31 12.38 15.62
N LEU A 145 3.98 13.14 14.57
CA LEU A 145 4.03 12.67 13.18
C LEU A 145 5.45 12.26 12.75
N ILE A 146 6.48 13.04 13.13
CA ILE A 146 7.88 12.69 12.84
C ILE A 146 8.29 11.41 13.56
N ILE A 147 7.94 11.28 14.84
CA ILE A 147 8.21 10.08 15.63
C ILE A 147 7.48 8.87 15.04
N ALA A 148 6.20 9.02 14.69
CA ALA A 148 5.41 7.98 14.06
C ALA A 148 6.00 7.57 12.70
N ALA A 149 6.49 8.52 11.88
CA ALA A 149 7.15 8.24 10.62
C ALA A 149 8.46 7.46 10.83
N ALA A 150 9.28 7.88 11.80
CA ALA A 150 10.54 7.22 12.14
C ALA A 150 10.32 5.79 12.64
N ALA A 151 9.37 5.58 13.58
CA ALA A 151 9.02 4.27 14.12
C ALA A 151 8.25 3.40 13.12
N GLY A 152 7.43 4.00 12.26
CA GLY A 152 6.64 3.32 11.25
C GLY A 152 7.45 2.86 10.03
N THR A 153 8.54 3.55 9.70
CA THR A 153 9.43 3.16 8.59
C THR A 153 9.91 1.71 8.66
N PRO A 154 10.51 1.21 9.77
CA PRO A 154 10.91 -0.20 9.86
C PRO A 154 9.72 -1.17 9.81
N VAL A 155 8.55 -0.77 10.32
CA VAL A 155 7.32 -1.57 10.20
C VAL A 155 6.93 -1.70 8.72
N VAL A 156 6.85 -0.59 7.99
CA VAL A 156 6.53 -0.60 6.56
C VAL A 156 7.52 -1.48 5.79
N MET A 157 8.82 -1.37 6.07
CA MET A 157 9.85 -2.21 5.46
C MET A 157 9.64 -3.71 5.74
N ALA A 158 9.31 -4.06 6.98
CA ALA A 158 9.05 -5.45 7.37
C ALA A 158 7.78 -6.01 6.70
N PHE A 159 6.75 -5.19 6.47
CA PHE A 159 5.49 -5.65 5.90
C PHE A 159 5.40 -5.53 4.37
N TRP A 160 6.27 -4.75 3.74
CA TRP A 160 6.17 -4.41 2.31
C TRP A 160 6.04 -5.63 1.38
N PHE A 161 6.86 -6.66 1.60
CA PHE A 161 6.86 -7.90 0.81
C PHE A 161 6.37 -9.12 1.59
N ALA A 162 6.24 -9.03 2.92
CA ALA A 162 5.97 -10.19 3.77
C ALA A 162 4.69 -10.97 3.42
N PRO A 163 3.53 -10.36 3.11
CA PRO A 163 2.33 -11.11 2.72
C PRO A 163 2.55 -11.96 1.47
N VAL A 164 3.26 -11.42 0.49
CA VAL A 164 3.53 -12.09 -0.78
C VAL A 164 4.55 -13.21 -0.60
N LEU A 165 5.61 -12.97 0.17
CA LEU A 165 6.59 -13.99 0.54
C LEU A 165 5.94 -15.14 1.34
N ALA A 166 5.01 -14.82 2.24
CA ALA A 166 4.27 -15.83 2.98
C ALA A 166 3.38 -16.65 2.04
N ALA A 167 2.65 -16.00 1.12
CA ALA A 167 1.70 -16.67 0.25
C ALA A 167 2.33 -17.43 -0.92
N TRP A 168 3.36 -16.89 -1.57
CA TRP A 168 3.96 -17.46 -2.79
C TRP A 168 5.23 -18.26 -2.52
N ASP A 169 6.03 -17.88 -1.53
CA ASP A 169 7.26 -18.59 -1.15
C ASP A 169 7.07 -19.51 0.07
N GLY A 170 5.85 -19.60 0.59
CA GLY A 170 5.49 -20.51 1.69
C GLY A 170 6.15 -20.18 3.03
N MET A 171 6.60 -18.94 3.23
CA MET A 171 7.29 -18.53 4.45
C MET A 171 6.33 -18.40 5.64
N GLY A 172 6.80 -18.75 6.84
CA GLY A 172 6.13 -18.37 8.09
C GLY A 172 6.27 -16.87 8.38
N ALA A 173 5.36 -16.32 9.20
CA ALA A 173 5.28 -14.87 9.43
C ALA A 173 6.60 -14.21 9.90
N PRO A 174 7.33 -14.73 10.92
CA PRO A 174 8.59 -14.11 11.36
C PRO A 174 9.65 -14.09 10.25
N LYS A 175 9.75 -15.18 9.48
CA LYS A 175 10.71 -15.30 8.37
C LYS A 175 10.34 -14.32 7.26
N ALA A 176 9.07 -14.23 6.88
CA ALA A 176 8.61 -13.31 5.85
C ALA A 176 8.89 -11.83 6.22
N LEU A 177 8.64 -11.44 7.47
CA LEU A 177 8.94 -10.11 7.98
C LEU A 177 10.44 -9.79 7.93
N PHE A 178 11.27 -10.73 8.40
CA PHE A 178 12.73 -10.59 8.37
C PHE A 178 13.26 -10.37 6.95
N PHE A 179 12.88 -11.25 6.01
CA PHE A 179 13.34 -11.14 4.62
C PHE A 179 12.83 -9.87 3.94
N SER A 180 11.58 -9.46 4.18
CA SER A 180 11.04 -8.21 3.65
C SER A 180 11.80 -6.99 4.18
N PHE A 181 12.11 -6.96 5.49
CA PHE A 181 12.84 -5.86 6.10
C PHE A 181 14.22 -5.69 5.45
N PHE A 182 15.02 -6.76 5.37
CA PHE A 182 16.36 -6.69 4.80
C PHE A 182 16.36 -6.47 3.28
N ALA A 183 15.37 -7.01 2.56
CA ALA A 183 15.20 -6.71 1.14
C ALA A 183 14.89 -5.22 0.91
N SER A 184 14.03 -4.63 1.74
CA SER A 184 13.71 -3.20 1.69
C SER A 184 14.91 -2.33 2.08
N TRP A 185 15.64 -2.72 3.14
CA TRP A 185 16.85 -2.04 3.60
C TRP A 185 17.94 -2.01 2.53
N ARG A 186 18.21 -3.14 1.87
CA ARG A 186 19.19 -3.22 0.77
C ARG A 186 18.79 -2.37 -0.44
N ASN A 187 17.50 -2.09 -0.62
CA ASN A 187 16.93 -1.36 -1.75
C ASN A 187 16.42 0.04 -1.37
N TRP A 188 16.87 0.60 -0.23
CA TRP A 188 16.35 1.87 0.31
C TRP A 188 16.42 3.03 -0.69
N ARG A 189 17.43 3.07 -1.57
CA ARG A 189 17.59 4.14 -2.57
C ARG A 189 16.48 4.11 -3.63
N ALA A 190 16.06 2.92 -4.04
CA ALA A 190 14.95 2.76 -4.97
C ALA A 190 13.62 3.13 -4.29
N PHE A 191 13.44 2.74 -3.02
CA PHE A 191 12.30 3.15 -2.20
C PHE A 191 12.25 4.66 -1.97
N LEU A 192 13.40 5.30 -1.73
CA LEU A 192 13.47 6.76 -1.54
C LEU A 192 13.06 7.49 -2.81
N LEU A 193 13.56 7.08 -3.98
CA LEU A 193 13.12 7.66 -5.25
C LEU A 193 11.64 7.39 -5.52
N TYR A 194 11.17 6.17 -5.26
CA TYR A 194 9.75 5.81 -5.37
C TYR A 194 8.87 6.74 -4.53
N GLY A 195 9.23 6.94 -3.26
CA GLY A 195 8.55 7.87 -2.35
C GLY A 195 8.61 9.32 -2.81
N ALA A 196 9.77 9.79 -3.30
CA ALA A 196 9.93 11.15 -3.81
C ALA A 196 9.05 11.39 -5.05
N VAL A 197 8.99 10.44 -5.99
CA VAL A 197 8.13 10.53 -7.16
C VAL A 197 6.66 10.56 -6.75
N LEU A 198 6.25 9.71 -5.80
CA LEU A 198 4.89 9.72 -5.28
C LEU A 198 4.53 11.04 -4.61
N ALA A 199 5.45 11.61 -3.81
CA ALA A 199 5.23 12.90 -3.16
C ALA A 199 5.09 14.03 -4.19
N LEU A 200 5.92 14.04 -5.23
CA LEU A 200 5.82 15.01 -6.33
C LEU A 200 4.52 14.84 -7.12
N ALA A 201 4.14 13.61 -7.47
CA ALA A 201 2.90 13.32 -8.17
C ALA A 201 1.66 13.72 -7.34
N GLY A 202 1.67 13.40 -6.03
CA GLY A 202 0.62 13.79 -5.09
C GLY A 202 0.51 15.31 -4.93
N THR A 203 1.65 16.00 -4.82
CA THR A 203 1.68 17.48 -4.75
C THR A 203 1.15 18.10 -6.05
N GLY A 204 1.58 17.59 -7.20
CA GLY A 204 1.09 18.03 -8.51
C GLY A 204 -0.43 17.83 -8.65
N LEU A 205 -0.94 16.67 -8.22
CA LEU A 205 -2.37 16.38 -8.22
C LEU A 205 -3.13 17.35 -7.30
N SER A 206 -2.64 17.60 -6.09
CA SER A 206 -3.27 18.55 -5.15
C SER A 206 -3.31 19.97 -5.71
N VAL A 207 -2.21 20.45 -6.32
CA VAL A 207 -2.17 21.76 -6.98
C VAL A 207 -3.16 21.83 -8.15
N ALA A 208 -3.22 20.78 -8.98
CA ALA A 208 -4.15 20.70 -10.09
C ALA A 208 -5.61 20.72 -9.62
N LEU A 209 -5.93 20.04 -8.52
CA LEU A 209 -7.27 20.03 -7.92
C LEU A 209 -7.66 21.39 -7.35
N VAL A 210 -6.74 22.09 -6.68
CA VAL A 210 -6.98 23.45 -6.19
C VAL A 210 -7.21 24.41 -7.36
N ALA A 211 -6.37 24.33 -8.40
CA ALA A 211 -6.55 25.14 -9.61
C ALA A 211 -7.89 24.84 -10.29
N ALA A 212 -8.26 23.56 -10.44
CA ALA A 212 -9.56 23.16 -10.99
C ALA A 212 -10.73 23.68 -10.14
N ALA A 213 -10.64 23.63 -8.80
CA ALA A 213 -11.66 24.17 -7.91
C ALA A 213 -11.83 25.69 -8.06
N LEU A 214 -10.73 26.42 -8.30
CA LEU A 214 -10.75 27.87 -8.54
C LEU A 214 -11.29 28.25 -9.92
N LEU A 215 -11.09 27.41 -10.94
CA LEU A 215 -11.57 27.63 -12.31
C LEU A 215 -13.02 27.21 -12.49
N LEU A 216 -13.43 26.09 -11.89
CA LEU A 216 -14.78 25.51 -11.99
C LEU A 216 -15.73 26.03 -10.90
N ARG A 217 -15.51 27.26 -10.41
CA ARG A 217 -16.37 27.87 -9.37
C ARG A 217 -17.83 27.81 -9.81
N GLY A 218 -18.66 27.05 -9.08
CA GLY A 218 -20.07 26.82 -9.40
C GLY A 218 -20.42 25.41 -9.92
N HIS A 219 -19.43 24.58 -10.25
CA HIS A 219 -19.63 23.20 -10.72
C HIS A 219 -18.93 22.16 -9.83
N PRO A 220 -19.34 22.02 -8.54
CA PRO A 220 -18.72 21.09 -7.60
C PRO A 220 -18.76 19.63 -8.06
N GLU A 221 -19.77 19.24 -8.87
CA GLU A 221 -19.88 17.89 -9.40
C GLU A 221 -18.76 17.53 -10.38
N LEU A 222 -18.29 18.48 -11.19
CA LEU A 222 -17.16 18.25 -12.11
C LEU A 222 -15.86 18.02 -11.33
N LEU A 223 -15.65 18.77 -10.24
CA LEU A 223 -14.51 18.57 -9.35
C LEU A 223 -14.55 17.20 -8.67
N ARG A 224 -15.72 16.78 -8.17
CA ARG A 224 -15.92 15.44 -7.57
C ARG A 224 -15.67 14.33 -8.58
N LEU A 225 -16.16 14.48 -9.82
CA LEU A 225 -15.91 13.51 -10.88
C LEU A 225 -14.41 13.41 -11.20
N GLY A 226 -13.70 14.56 -11.26
CA GLY A 226 -12.25 14.60 -11.44
C GLY A 226 -11.49 13.89 -10.32
N LEU A 227 -11.90 14.10 -9.06
CA LEU A 227 -11.34 13.40 -7.90
C LEU A 227 -11.54 11.88 -7.98
N ILE A 228 -12.77 11.45 -8.30
CA ILE A 228 -13.08 10.03 -8.47
C ILE A 228 -12.22 9.46 -9.59
N ALA A 229 -12.16 10.10 -10.76
CA ALA A 229 -11.36 9.65 -11.89
C ALA A 229 -9.86 9.53 -11.53
N ALA A 230 -9.29 10.53 -10.85
CA ALA A 230 -7.89 10.49 -10.40
C ALA A 230 -7.64 9.28 -9.49
N ILE A 231 -8.50 9.08 -8.50
CA ILE A 231 -8.43 7.95 -7.58
C ILE A 231 -8.52 6.59 -8.31
N LEU A 232 -9.46 6.46 -9.25
CA LEU A 232 -9.68 5.23 -10.02
C LEU A 232 -8.53 4.88 -10.97
N VAL A 233 -7.60 5.81 -11.22
CA VAL A 233 -6.34 5.55 -11.96
C VAL A 233 -5.18 5.33 -11.00
N THR A 234 -5.05 6.18 -9.98
CA THR A 234 -3.90 6.18 -9.07
C THR A 234 -3.85 4.92 -8.21
N MET A 235 -4.95 4.54 -7.56
CA MET A 235 -4.99 3.36 -6.68
C MET A 235 -4.58 2.06 -7.41
N PRO A 236 -5.21 1.73 -8.55
CA PRO A 236 -4.78 0.58 -9.30
C PRO A 236 -3.34 0.64 -9.81
N THR A 237 -2.84 1.83 -10.16
CA THR A 237 -1.43 2.05 -10.53
C THR A 237 -0.50 1.74 -9.36
N LEU A 238 -0.86 2.13 -8.12
CA LEU A 238 -0.10 1.85 -6.90
C LEU A 238 -0.05 0.34 -6.58
N PHE A 239 -1.16 -0.38 -6.73
CA PHE A 239 -1.13 -1.84 -6.57
C PHE A 239 -0.21 -2.49 -7.61
N GLY A 240 -0.26 -2.03 -8.86
CA GLY A 240 0.63 -2.48 -9.92
C GLY A 240 2.10 -2.16 -9.65
N SER A 241 2.41 -1.03 -9.01
CA SER A 241 3.80 -0.67 -8.69
C SER A 241 4.36 -1.50 -7.55
N PHE A 242 3.55 -1.90 -6.56
CA PHE A 242 3.95 -2.87 -5.54
C PHE A 242 4.29 -4.23 -6.16
N TYR A 243 3.49 -4.67 -7.13
CA TYR A 243 3.79 -5.89 -7.88
C TYR A 243 5.09 -5.78 -8.66
N ALA A 244 5.30 -4.66 -9.37
CA ALA A 244 6.54 -4.41 -10.10
C ALA A 244 7.76 -4.40 -9.15
N ALA A 245 7.65 -3.76 -7.99
CA ALA A 245 8.71 -3.76 -6.98
C ALA A 245 9.03 -5.17 -6.47
N TYR A 246 8.01 -6.01 -6.23
CA TYR A 246 8.22 -7.40 -5.81
C TYR A 246 8.94 -8.21 -6.89
N CYS A 247 8.47 -8.16 -8.14
CA CYS A 247 9.11 -8.87 -9.24
C CYS A 247 10.55 -8.42 -9.51
N ASP A 248 10.82 -7.14 -9.29
CA ASP A 248 12.16 -6.56 -9.49
C ASP A 248 13.12 -6.95 -8.36
N VAL A 249 12.67 -6.92 -7.10
CA VAL A 249 13.50 -7.29 -5.93
C VAL A 249 13.63 -8.81 -5.77
N PHE A 250 12.60 -9.58 -6.13
CA PHE A 250 12.53 -11.04 -6.05
C PHE A 250 12.22 -11.66 -7.43
N PRO A 251 13.20 -11.68 -8.35
CA PRO A 251 13.01 -12.26 -9.68
C PRO A 251 12.68 -13.76 -9.59
N ASN A 252 11.97 -14.28 -10.59
CA ASN A 252 11.84 -15.72 -10.77
C ASN A 252 13.18 -16.26 -11.28
N ASP A 253 13.80 -17.18 -10.53
CA ASP A 253 15.10 -17.77 -10.88
C ASP A 253 15.10 -18.48 -12.26
N ALA A 254 13.94 -18.77 -12.84
CA ALA A 254 13.81 -19.37 -14.17
C ALA A 254 14.31 -18.49 -15.34
N ILE A 255 14.48 -17.17 -15.14
CA ILE A 255 15.00 -16.25 -16.18
C ILE A 255 16.52 -16.03 -16.02
N ALA A 256 17.10 -16.40 -14.86
CA ALA A 256 18.52 -16.17 -14.60
C ALA A 256 19.44 -17.21 -15.28
N ASP A 257 18.92 -18.39 -15.62
CA ASP A 257 19.68 -19.44 -16.33
C ASP A 257 19.71 -19.21 -17.85
N GLU A 258 18.66 -18.65 -18.48
CA GLU A 258 18.68 -18.35 -19.93
C GLU A 258 19.59 -17.16 -20.29
N ALA A 259 19.91 -16.28 -19.34
CA ALA A 259 20.88 -15.20 -19.56
C ALA A 259 22.35 -15.64 -19.32
N ARG A 260 22.57 -16.93 -19.00
CA ARG A 260 23.88 -17.51 -18.70
C ARG A 260 24.27 -18.68 -19.64
N VAL A 261 23.44 -18.97 -20.64
CA VAL A 261 23.69 -19.93 -21.73
C VAL A 261 23.74 -19.17 -23.05
#